data_AF-W9VMP9-F1
#
_entry.id   AF-W9VMP9-F1
#
_cell.length_a   1.000
_cell.length_b   1.000
_cell.length_c   1.000
_cell.angle_alpha   90.00
_cell.angle_beta   90.00
_cell.angle_gamma   90.00
#
_symmetry.space_group_name_H-M   'P 1'
#
loop_
_entity.id
_entity.type
_entity.pdbx_description
1 polymer ?
#
loop_
_entity_poly.entity_id
_entity_poly.type
_entity_poly.pdbx_seq_one_letter_code
_entity_poly.pdbx_strand_id
1 'polypeptide(L)'
;MNANKELDETTKEQYHSKVIHILIDSLSSSPNPEYDSNLLATVVILRMSEQFCEIDKDVRHHLAGASSLFTLRGSIRKWSVHDTDLAGTSFWIYLRESLRLCFLNEEKCQFDLDLIEKESAFLPASEEVWTNRITYILALVCNFAFGKHTKTQTVPDAAELRKAINLWASKVPATFRPWCFREGKSGPFPAIHFLSTWHVLKNADTDDH
;
A
#
# COMPACT_ATOMS: atom_id res chain seq x y z
N MET A 1 -19.22 21.82 -22.44
CA MET A 1 -18.67 20.74 -21.59
C MET A 1 -17.13 20.66 -21.60
N ASN A 2 -16.42 21.23 -22.59
CA ASN A 2 -14.94 21.20 -22.65
C ASN A 2 -14.22 22.23 -21.77
N ALA A 3 -14.75 23.45 -21.61
CA ALA A 3 -14.05 24.52 -20.88
C ALA A 3 -13.82 24.20 -19.39
N ASN A 4 -14.76 23.53 -18.71
CA ASN A 4 -14.58 23.13 -17.31
C ASN A 4 -13.54 22.00 -17.14
N LYS A 5 -13.37 21.14 -18.15
CA LYS A 5 -12.38 20.06 -18.13
C LYS A 5 -10.96 20.59 -18.39
N GLU A 6 -10.82 21.57 -19.29
CA GLU A 6 -9.55 22.27 -19.53
C GLU A 6 -9.12 23.15 -18.35
N LEU A 7 -10.09 23.81 -17.67
CA LEU A 7 -9.81 24.59 -16.46
C LEU A 7 -9.29 23.70 -15.30
N ASP A 8 -9.86 22.50 -15.19
CA ASP A 8 -9.49 21.49 -14.19
C ASP A 8 -8.07 20.93 -14.43
N GLU A 9 -7.74 20.54 -15.66
CA GLU A 9 -6.38 20.05 -15.98
C GLU A 9 -5.31 21.16 -15.84
N THR A 10 -5.60 22.39 -16.27
CA THR A 10 -4.65 23.51 -16.11
C THR A 10 -4.38 23.79 -14.63
N THR A 11 -5.42 23.74 -13.81
CA THR A 11 -5.29 23.96 -12.36
C THR A 11 -4.49 22.83 -11.69
N LYS A 12 -4.75 21.59 -12.09
CA LYS A 12 -3.99 20.41 -11.64
C LYS A 12 -2.52 20.50 -12.01
N GLU A 13 -2.18 20.88 -13.24
CA GLU A 13 -0.79 21.08 -13.69
C GLU A 13 -0.08 22.18 -12.89
N GLN A 14 -0.77 23.28 -12.57
CA GLN A 14 -0.23 24.35 -11.75
C GLN A 14 0.09 23.88 -10.32
N TYR A 15 -0.86 23.18 -9.68
CA TYR A 15 -0.62 22.65 -8.33
C TYR A 15 0.47 21.58 -8.33
N HIS A 16 0.50 20.71 -9.34
CA HIS A 16 1.55 19.71 -9.51
C HIS A 16 2.93 20.38 -9.66
N SER A 17 3.07 21.36 -10.55
CA SER A 17 4.33 22.09 -10.71
C SER A 17 4.78 22.77 -9.41
N LYS A 18 3.83 23.40 -8.70
CA LYS A 18 4.12 24.08 -7.43
C LYS A 18 4.60 23.11 -6.35
N VAL A 19 3.96 21.96 -6.19
CA VAL A 19 4.38 20.98 -5.17
C VAL A 19 5.72 20.35 -5.52
N ILE A 20 6.04 20.14 -6.81
CA ILE A 20 7.37 19.68 -7.23
C ILE A 20 8.46 20.68 -6.86
N HIS A 21 8.24 21.98 -7.07
CA HIS A 21 9.19 23.00 -6.64
C HIS A 21 9.43 22.98 -5.13
N ILE A 22 8.36 22.95 -4.34
CA ILE A 22 8.44 22.87 -2.87
C ILE A 22 9.17 21.59 -2.45
N LEU A 23 8.86 20.46 -3.08
CA LEU A 23 9.47 19.17 -2.77
C LEU A 23 10.98 19.17 -3.03
N ILE A 24 11.43 19.71 -4.16
CA ILE A 24 12.85 19.82 -4.51
C ILE A 24 13.59 20.69 -3.49
N ASP A 25 13.02 21.82 -3.10
CA ASP A 25 13.61 22.73 -2.12
C ASP A 25 13.68 22.05 -0.73
N SER A 26 12.62 21.34 -0.32
CA SER A 26 12.60 20.59 0.94
C SER A 26 13.61 19.44 0.96
N LEU A 27 13.74 18.69 -0.13
CA LEU A 27 14.75 17.62 -0.26
C LEU A 27 16.18 18.15 -0.17
N SER A 28 16.44 19.31 -0.78
CA SER A 28 17.77 19.92 -0.82
C SER A 28 18.18 20.54 0.52
N SER A 29 17.19 21.05 1.27
CA SER A 29 17.42 21.78 2.51
C SER A 29 17.39 20.88 3.75
N SER A 30 16.76 19.71 3.67
CA SER A 30 16.64 18.79 4.82
C SER A 30 17.92 17.97 4.98
N PRO A 31 18.55 17.96 6.18
CA PRO A 31 19.73 17.14 6.42
C PRO A 31 19.39 15.64 6.52
N ASN A 32 18.15 15.31 6.89
CA ASN A 32 17.68 13.92 7.01
C ASN A 32 16.23 13.81 6.47
N PRO A 33 16.05 13.90 5.13
CA PRO A 33 14.72 13.88 4.50
C PRO A 33 13.92 12.60 4.78
N GLU A 34 14.58 11.49 5.10
CA GLU A 34 13.97 10.20 5.43
C GLU A 34 13.20 10.18 6.75
N TYR A 35 13.39 11.18 7.62
CA TYR A 35 12.63 11.33 8.87
C TYR A 35 11.54 12.41 8.80
N ASP A 36 11.43 13.14 7.69
CA ASP A 36 10.39 14.14 7.51
C ASP A 36 9.08 13.49 7.03
N SER A 37 8.17 13.27 7.99
CA SER A 37 6.87 12.66 7.70
C SER A 37 6.01 13.42 6.67
N ASN A 38 6.16 14.74 6.55
CA ASN A 38 5.43 15.52 5.54
C ASN A 38 6.02 15.27 4.15
N LEU A 39 7.34 15.16 4.07
CA LEU A 39 8.04 14.85 2.84
C LEU A 39 7.68 13.45 2.33
N LEU A 40 7.69 12.46 3.23
CA LEU A 40 7.29 11.08 2.95
C LEU A 40 5.83 11.00 2.49
N ALA A 41 4.92 11.71 3.16
CA ALA A 41 3.52 11.76 2.75
C ALA A 41 3.35 12.43 1.38
N THR A 42 4.08 13.51 1.12
CA THR A 42 4.01 14.26 -0.14
C THR A 42 4.41 13.40 -1.34
N VAL A 43 5.54 12.67 -1.26
CA VAL A 43 5.98 11.82 -2.38
C VAL A 43 5.00 10.68 -2.66
N VAL A 44 4.35 10.15 -1.63
CA VAL A 44 3.33 9.09 -1.75
C VAL A 44 2.04 9.63 -2.38
N ILE A 45 1.60 10.81 -1.97
CA ILE A 45 0.43 11.47 -2.60
C ILE A 45 0.72 11.78 -4.07
N LEU A 46 1.94 12.22 -4.40
CA LEU A 46 2.33 12.45 -5.79
C LEU A 46 2.35 11.15 -6.60
N ARG A 47 2.80 10.05 -6.01
CA ARG A 47 2.73 8.72 -6.62
C ARG A 47 1.30 8.30 -6.96
N MET A 48 0.33 8.59 -6.10
CA MET A 48 -1.09 8.33 -6.41
C MET A 48 -1.54 8.99 -7.72
N SER A 49 -1.02 10.17 -8.06
CA SER A 49 -1.38 10.84 -9.31
C SER A 49 -0.90 10.12 -10.57
N GLU A 50 0.22 9.38 -10.49
CA GLU A 50 0.73 8.52 -11.57
C GLU A 50 -0.06 7.21 -11.66
N GLN A 51 -0.47 6.66 -10.51
CA GLN A 51 -1.06 5.32 -10.41
C GLN A 51 -2.40 5.16 -11.13
N PHE A 52 -3.15 6.25 -11.32
CA PHE A 52 -4.43 6.25 -12.03
C PHE A 52 -4.29 6.31 -13.56
N CYS A 53 -3.07 6.44 -14.08
CA CYS A 53 -2.81 6.28 -15.51
C CYS A 53 -2.93 4.81 -15.92
N GLU A 54 -3.13 4.58 -17.22
CA GLU A 54 -2.92 3.25 -17.81
C GLU A 54 -1.49 2.77 -17.52
N ILE A 55 -1.30 1.45 -17.42
CA ILE A 55 -0.03 0.85 -16.96
C ILE A 55 1.16 1.27 -17.84
N ASP A 56 0.93 1.36 -19.15
CA ASP A 56 1.91 1.79 -20.16
C ASP A 56 2.26 3.29 -20.07
N LYS A 57 1.46 4.06 -19.32
CA LYS A 57 1.64 5.50 -19.09
C LYS A 57 2.09 5.83 -17.67
N ASP A 58 2.20 4.84 -16.79
CA ASP A 58 2.78 5.01 -15.45
C ASP A 58 4.30 5.14 -15.58
N VAL A 59 4.78 6.40 -15.54
CA VAL A 59 6.19 6.77 -15.66
C VAL A 59 7.03 6.46 -14.41
N ARG A 60 6.38 6.22 -13.26
CA ARG A 60 7.00 5.79 -12.00
C ARG A 60 8.06 6.73 -11.41
N HIS A 61 8.06 8.01 -11.77
CA HIS A 61 9.05 8.96 -11.26
C HIS A 61 8.91 9.15 -9.75
N HIS A 62 7.69 9.34 -9.26
CA HIS A 62 7.41 9.49 -7.84
C HIS A 62 7.57 8.18 -7.07
N LEU A 63 7.38 7.03 -7.71
CA LEU A 63 7.67 5.75 -7.09
C LEU A 63 9.17 5.58 -6.84
N ALA A 64 10.01 5.87 -7.84
CA ALA A 64 11.46 5.80 -7.71
C ALA A 64 11.97 6.80 -6.67
N GLY A 65 11.42 8.03 -6.68
CA GLY A 65 11.71 9.05 -5.67
C GLY A 65 11.34 8.60 -4.26
N ALA A 66 10.12 8.11 -4.07
CA ALA A 66 9.64 7.58 -2.78
C ALA A 66 10.52 6.42 -2.29
N SER A 67 10.87 5.47 -3.18
CA SER A 67 11.77 4.38 -2.84
C SER A 67 13.07 4.90 -2.26
N SER A 68 13.69 5.91 -2.88
CA SER A 68 14.97 6.45 -2.41
C SER A 68 14.93 6.98 -0.98
N LEU A 69 13.78 7.53 -0.56
CA LEU A 69 13.57 8.02 0.81
C LEU A 69 13.32 6.86 1.79
N PHE A 70 12.52 5.88 1.40
CA PHE A 70 12.19 4.74 2.28
C PHE A 70 13.31 3.69 2.38
N THR A 71 14.21 3.64 1.41
CA THR A 71 15.34 2.69 1.36
C THR A 71 16.69 3.36 1.62
N LEU A 72 16.72 4.62 2.08
CA LEU A 72 17.97 5.37 2.22
C LEU A 72 18.93 4.61 3.13
N ARG A 73 20.02 4.14 2.52
CA ARG A 73 20.94 3.15 3.06
C ARG A 73 21.83 3.82 4.12
N GLY A 74 21.39 3.75 5.37
CA GLY A 74 21.99 4.44 6.51
C GLY A 74 21.01 4.69 7.65
N SER A 75 19.70 4.67 7.36
CA SER A 75 18.68 4.66 8.40
C SER A 75 18.75 3.35 9.19
N ILE A 76 18.93 3.45 10.50
CA ILE A 76 18.80 2.32 11.45
C ILE A 76 17.31 1.92 11.58
N ARG A 77 16.39 2.75 11.06
CA ARG A 77 14.96 2.54 11.19
C ARG A 77 14.53 1.32 10.39
N LYS A 78 13.99 0.33 11.11
CA LYS A 78 13.14 -0.69 10.52
C LYS A 78 11.70 -0.24 10.58
N TRP A 79 10.93 -0.62 9.57
CA TRP A 79 9.50 -0.36 9.52
C TRP A 79 8.74 -1.46 10.24
N SER A 80 7.84 -1.08 11.14
CA SER A 80 6.99 -2.00 11.87
C SER A 80 5.58 -2.03 11.28
N VAL A 81 4.89 -3.17 11.36
CA VAL A 81 3.45 -3.24 11.05
C VAL A 81 2.63 -2.34 11.98
N HIS A 82 3.20 -1.99 13.13
CA HIS A 82 2.64 -1.07 14.13
C HIS A 82 2.92 0.41 13.85
N ASP A 83 3.70 0.74 12.81
CA ASP A 83 3.95 2.14 12.43
C ASP A 83 2.71 2.72 11.74
N THR A 84 1.83 3.31 12.55
CA THR A 84 0.57 3.95 12.12
C THR A 84 0.63 5.47 12.22
N ASP A 85 1.81 6.05 12.49
CA ASP A 85 2.04 7.48 12.38
C ASP A 85 2.06 7.92 10.90
N LEU A 86 2.20 9.22 10.63
CA LEU A 86 2.18 9.72 9.25
C LEU A 86 3.29 9.10 8.40
N ALA A 87 4.49 8.95 8.96
CA ALA A 87 5.63 8.34 8.26
C ALA A 87 5.39 6.86 7.96
N GLY A 88 4.95 6.07 8.96
CA GLY A 88 4.63 4.65 8.81
C GLY A 88 3.47 4.41 7.84
N THR A 89 2.41 5.20 7.95
CA THR A 89 1.28 5.15 7.03
C THR A 89 1.73 5.44 5.60
N SER A 90 2.57 6.45 5.40
CA SER A 90 3.14 6.78 4.09
C SER A 90 3.96 5.61 3.54
N PHE A 91 4.82 5.01 4.36
CA PHE A 91 5.59 3.82 3.97
C PHE A 91 4.69 2.65 3.54
N TRP A 92 3.68 2.32 4.34
CA TRP A 92 2.78 1.20 4.03
C TRP A 92 1.90 1.47 2.80
N ILE A 93 1.54 2.72 2.54
CA ILE A 93 0.88 3.10 1.28
C ILE A 93 1.86 2.91 0.11
N TYR A 94 3.06 3.46 0.18
CA TYR A 94 4.10 3.27 -0.83
C TYR A 94 4.33 1.79 -1.18
N LEU A 95 4.42 0.94 -0.15
CA LEU A 95 4.62 -0.50 -0.37
C LEU A 95 3.44 -1.11 -1.14
N ARG A 96 2.19 -0.71 -0.84
CA ARG A 96 1.01 -1.16 -1.61
C ARG A 96 1.04 -0.67 -3.06
N GLU A 97 1.44 0.57 -3.31
CA GLU A 97 1.60 1.14 -4.66
C GLU A 97 2.68 0.39 -5.45
N SER A 98 3.78 0.01 -4.80
CA SER A 98 4.85 -0.80 -5.38
C SER A 98 4.38 -2.23 -5.67
N LEU A 99 3.64 -2.86 -4.75
CA LEU A 99 3.09 -4.20 -4.94
C LEU A 99 2.08 -4.27 -6.08
N ARG A 100 1.29 -3.21 -6.30
CA ARG A 100 0.42 -3.11 -7.48
C ARG A 100 1.22 -3.31 -8.77
N LEU A 101 2.38 -2.67 -8.91
CA LEU A 101 3.23 -2.87 -10.09
C LEU A 101 3.85 -4.26 -10.15
N CYS A 102 4.20 -4.85 -9.00
CA CYS A 102 4.70 -6.23 -8.94
C CYS A 102 3.69 -7.20 -9.54
N PHE A 103 2.39 -7.05 -9.21
CA PHE A 103 1.32 -7.86 -9.79
C PHE A 103 1.14 -7.62 -11.28
N LEU A 104 1.09 -6.35 -11.69
CA LEU A 104 0.78 -5.99 -13.06
C LEU A 104 1.88 -6.37 -14.06
N ASN A 105 3.13 -6.42 -13.59
CA ASN A 105 4.29 -6.78 -14.43
C ASN A 105 4.81 -8.20 -14.14
N GLU A 106 4.21 -8.94 -13.22
CA GLU A 106 4.70 -10.26 -12.76
C GLU A 106 6.17 -10.20 -12.28
N GLU A 107 6.48 -9.18 -11.49
CA GLU A 107 7.83 -8.90 -10.98
C GLU A 107 7.91 -9.07 -9.46
N LYS A 108 9.12 -9.37 -8.97
CA LYS A 108 9.38 -9.40 -7.52
C LYS A 108 9.21 -8.02 -6.88
N CYS A 109 9.01 -8.01 -5.56
CA CYS A 109 9.03 -6.77 -4.79
C CYS A 109 10.40 -6.08 -4.94
N GLN A 110 10.37 -4.82 -5.34
CA GLN A 110 11.58 -4.00 -5.48
C GLN A 110 12.08 -3.47 -4.12
N PHE A 111 11.21 -3.42 -3.12
CA PHE A 111 11.56 -2.99 -1.77
C PHE A 111 12.27 -4.11 -1.00
N ASP A 112 13.33 -3.74 -0.26
CA ASP A 112 14.06 -4.68 0.58
C ASP A 112 13.29 -5.00 1.86
N LEU A 113 12.72 -6.20 1.93
CA LEU A 113 11.92 -6.65 3.07
C LEU A 113 12.73 -6.83 4.36
N ASP A 114 14.06 -6.83 4.31
CA ASP A 114 14.90 -6.87 5.51
C ASP A 114 14.86 -5.56 6.32
N LEU A 115 14.37 -4.48 5.68
CA LEU A 115 14.05 -3.20 6.32
C LEU A 115 12.73 -3.22 7.09
N ILE A 116 11.96 -4.31 7.04
CA ILE A 116 10.72 -4.49 7.80
C ILE A 116 10.99 -5.38 9.00
N GLU A 117 10.50 -4.98 10.16
CA GLU A 117 10.55 -5.80 11.37
C GLU A 117 9.71 -7.06 11.18
N LYS A 118 10.32 -8.23 11.45
CA LYS A 118 9.58 -9.48 11.48
C LYS A 118 8.72 -9.51 12.73
N GLU A 119 7.41 -9.55 12.54
CA GLU A 119 6.46 -9.66 13.64
C GLU A 119 6.65 -11.00 14.36
N SER A 120 6.92 -10.96 15.66
CA SER A 120 7.13 -12.14 16.49
C SER A 120 5.81 -12.76 16.97
N ALA A 121 4.73 -11.99 17.04
CA ALA A 121 3.44 -12.43 17.55
C ALA A 121 2.25 -11.79 16.80
N PHE A 122 1.35 -12.63 16.28
CA PHE A 122 0.07 -12.23 15.70
C PHE A 122 -0.97 -11.93 16.80
N LEU A 123 -0.78 -10.82 17.51
CA LEU A 123 -1.69 -10.33 18.56
C LEU A 123 -2.85 -9.52 17.96
N PRO A 124 -4.02 -9.46 18.63
CA PRO A 124 -5.06 -8.50 18.27
C PRO A 124 -4.50 -7.06 18.21
N ALA A 125 -4.86 -6.33 17.17
CA ALA A 125 -4.36 -4.97 16.89
C ALA A 125 -5.42 -4.19 16.11
N SER A 126 -5.15 -2.90 15.83
CA SER A 126 -6.02 -2.05 15.03
C SER A 126 -6.12 -2.53 13.57
N GLU A 127 -7.10 -2.02 12.85
CA GLU A 127 -7.35 -2.40 11.44
C GLU A 127 -6.19 -2.00 10.52
N GLU A 128 -5.54 -0.88 10.80
CA GLU A 128 -4.35 -0.43 10.09
C GLU A 128 -3.22 -1.45 10.20
N VAL A 129 -2.97 -1.97 11.42
CA VAL A 129 -1.96 -3.01 11.65
C VAL A 129 -2.33 -4.30 10.92
N TRP A 130 -3.60 -4.72 10.94
CA TRP A 130 -4.05 -5.88 10.17
C TRP A 130 -3.87 -5.71 8.66
N THR A 131 -4.06 -4.50 8.15
CA THR A 131 -3.82 -4.13 6.76
C THR A 131 -2.33 -4.18 6.42
N ASN A 132 -1.47 -3.69 7.31
CA ASN A 132 -0.02 -3.74 7.16
C ASN A 132 0.51 -5.18 7.18
N ARG A 133 -0.02 -6.03 8.08
CA ARG A 133 0.31 -7.46 8.14
C ARG A 133 0.04 -8.19 6.82
N ILE A 134 -1.16 -8.02 6.23
CA ILE A 134 -1.46 -8.67 4.94
C ILE A 134 -0.65 -8.07 3.80
N THR A 135 -0.35 -6.77 3.85
CA THR A 135 0.54 -6.10 2.88
C THR A 135 1.94 -6.73 2.91
N TYR A 136 2.49 -6.99 4.09
CA TYR A 136 3.78 -7.66 4.24
C TYR A 136 3.76 -9.11 3.71
N ILE A 137 2.74 -9.88 4.09
CA ILE A 137 2.55 -11.24 3.57
C ILE A 137 2.45 -11.23 2.04
N LEU A 138 1.73 -10.26 1.46
CA LEU A 138 1.61 -10.10 0.02
C LEU A 138 2.96 -9.85 -0.65
N ALA A 139 3.82 -9.03 -0.04
CA ALA A 139 5.17 -8.79 -0.54
C ALA A 139 6.04 -10.06 -0.54
N LEU A 140 5.93 -10.89 0.51
CA LEU A 140 6.59 -12.19 0.56
C LEU A 140 6.08 -13.13 -0.54
N VAL A 141 4.77 -13.13 -0.81
CA VAL A 141 4.16 -13.90 -1.90
C VAL A 141 4.67 -13.44 -3.26
N CYS A 142 4.77 -12.13 -3.53
CA CYS A 142 5.34 -11.62 -4.78
C CYS A 142 6.80 -12.06 -4.96
N ASN A 143 7.61 -12.00 -3.89
CA ASN A 143 8.99 -12.48 -3.94
C ASN A 143 9.08 -13.99 -4.17
N PHE A 144 8.17 -14.78 -3.62
CA PHE A 144 8.11 -16.22 -3.86
C PHE A 144 7.66 -16.55 -5.29
N ALA A 145 6.62 -15.87 -5.80
CA ALA A 145 6.02 -16.16 -7.10
C ALA A 145 6.86 -15.66 -8.29
N PHE A 146 7.47 -14.48 -8.15
CA PHE A 146 8.15 -13.77 -9.25
C PHE A 146 9.65 -13.57 -9.01
N GLY A 147 10.15 -13.90 -7.83
CA GLY A 147 11.57 -13.81 -7.51
C GLY A 147 12.39 -14.94 -8.12
N LYS A 148 13.61 -14.63 -8.56
CA LYS A 148 14.60 -15.66 -8.84
C LYS A 148 15.08 -16.22 -7.50
N HIS A 149 14.94 -17.53 -7.27
CA HIS A 149 15.47 -18.19 -6.08
C HIS A 149 17.00 -18.11 -6.06
N THR A 150 17.56 -17.02 -5.54
CA THR A 150 18.99 -16.90 -5.27
C THR A 150 19.26 -17.45 -3.87
N LYS A 151 20.37 -18.18 -3.72
CA LYS A 151 20.74 -18.88 -2.47
C LYS A 151 20.89 -17.96 -1.23
N THR A 152 20.83 -16.64 -1.41
CA THR A 152 21.12 -15.63 -0.39
C THR A 152 19.86 -15.02 0.24
N GLN A 153 18.66 -15.23 -0.32
CA GLN A 153 17.41 -14.74 0.26
C GLN A 153 16.61 -15.91 0.82
N THR A 154 16.41 -15.94 2.13
CA THR A 154 15.50 -16.88 2.80
C THR A 154 14.06 -16.43 2.55
N VAL A 155 13.58 -16.66 1.33
CA VAL A 155 12.16 -16.49 0.99
C VAL A 155 11.39 -17.64 1.64
N PRO A 156 10.30 -17.38 2.39
CA PRO A 156 9.48 -18.44 2.95
C PRO A 156 8.96 -19.37 1.85
N ASP A 157 8.87 -20.66 2.15
CA ASP A 157 8.33 -21.61 1.19
C ASP A 157 6.80 -21.48 1.04
N ALA A 158 6.23 -22.19 0.05
CA ALA A 158 4.79 -22.14 -0.20
C ALA A 158 3.94 -22.57 1.00
N ALA A 159 4.42 -23.50 1.83
CA ALA A 159 3.70 -23.99 3.01
C ALA A 159 3.72 -22.96 4.15
N GLU A 160 4.85 -22.30 4.36
CA GLU A 160 5.01 -21.19 5.31
C GLU A 160 4.12 -20.00 4.94
N LEU A 161 4.10 -19.61 3.66
CA LEU A 161 3.23 -18.55 3.16
C LEU A 161 1.74 -18.91 3.33
N ARG A 162 1.36 -20.14 2.99
CA ARG A 162 -0.01 -20.62 3.19
C ARG A 162 -0.42 -20.57 4.66
N LYS A 163 0.48 -20.98 5.56
CA LYS A 163 0.26 -20.91 7.01
C LYS A 163 0.08 -19.47 7.48
N ALA A 164 0.90 -18.54 7.03
CA ALA A 164 0.79 -17.12 7.37
C ALA A 164 -0.54 -16.50 6.89
N ILE A 165 -0.93 -16.79 5.64
CA ILE A 165 -2.21 -16.33 5.07
C ILE A 165 -3.39 -16.87 5.86
N ASN A 166 -3.39 -18.18 6.16
CA ASN A 166 -4.47 -18.80 6.93
C ASN A 166 -4.54 -18.26 8.36
N LEU A 167 -3.39 -18.04 9.01
CA LEU A 167 -3.32 -17.42 10.32
C LEU A 167 -3.91 -16.01 10.32
N TRP A 168 -3.54 -15.17 9.34
CA TRP A 168 -4.13 -13.84 9.17
C TRP A 168 -5.64 -13.93 8.97
N ALA A 169 -6.11 -14.77 8.05
CA ALA A 169 -7.54 -14.91 7.73
C ALA A 169 -8.38 -15.39 8.93
N SER A 170 -7.82 -16.24 9.79
CA SER A 170 -8.51 -16.73 11.00
C SER A 170 -8.64 -15.68 12.11
N LYS A 171 -7.82 -14.63 12.10
CA LYS A 171 -7.73 -13.65 13.20
C LYS A 171 -8.14 -12.22 12.82
N VAL A 172 -8.28 -11.93 11.53
CA VAL A 172 -8.65 -10.60 11.04
C VAL A 172 -10.01 -10.15 11.62
N PRO A 173 -10.19 -8.85 11.94
CA PRO A 173 -11.46 -8.33 12.44
C PRO A 173 -12.64 -8.60 11.50
N ALA A 174 -13.85 -8.64 12.08
CA ALA A 174 -15.07 -8.95 11.32
C ALA A 174 -15.37 -7.92 10.21
N THR A 175 -14.89 -6.68 10.35
CA THR A 175 -14.99 -5.60 9.36
C THR A 175 -14.28 -5.90 8.04
N PHE A 176 -13.28 -6.79 8.04
CA PHE A 176 -12.60 -7.27 6.83
C PHE A 176 -13.37 -8.39 6.14
N ARG A 177 -14.47 -8.88 6.71
CA ARG A 177 -15.26 -9.94 6.09
C ARG A 177 -16.19 -9.33 5.04
N PRO A 178 -16.27 -9.93 3.85
CA PRO A 178 -17.22 -9.48 2.86
C PRO A 178 -18.64 -9.69 3.37
N TRP A 179 -19.52 -8.75 3.04
CA TRP A 179 -20.95 -8.86 3.31
C TRP A 179 -21.61 -9.95 2.46
N CYS A 180 -21.16 -10.06 1.21
CA CYS A 180 -21.72 -11.03 0.28
C CYS A 180 -20.61 -11.62 -0.58
N PHE A 181 -20.60 -12.95 -0.63
CA PHE A 181 -19.81 -13.73 -1.57
C PHE A 181 -20.78 -14.41 -2.54
N ARG A 182 -20.63 -14.16 -3.84
CA ARG A 182 -21.38 -14.83 -4.89
C ARG A 182 -20.42 -15.48 -5.86
N GLU A 183 -20.52 -16.80 -6.00
CA GLU A 183 -19.84 -17.50 -7.08
C GLU A 183 -20.28 -16.92 -8.43
N GLY A 184 -19.32 -16.73 -9.33
CA GLY A 184 -19.57 -16.09 -10.62
C GLY A 184 -20.54 -16.93 -11.45
N LYS A 185 -21.75 -16.43 -11.69
CA LYS A 185 -22.71 -17.09 -12.59
C LYS A 185 -22.27 -17.08 -14.06
N SER A 186 -21.36 -16.17 -14.45
CA SER A 186 -20.91 -16.01 -15.86
C SER A 186 -19.42 -15.64 -16.02
N GLY A 187 -18.58 -15.81 -15.00
CA GLY A 187 -17.17 -15.40 -15.05
C GLY A 187 -16.28 -16.27 -14.17
N PRO A 188 -14.97 -16.31 -14.43
CA PRO A 188 -14.02 -17.18 -13.72
C PRO A 188 -13.76 -16.76 -12.27
N PHE A 189 -14.20 -15.56 -11.87
CA PHE A 189 -13.95 -15.01 -10.53
C PHE A 189 -15.26 -14.80 -9.75
N PRO A 190 -15.26 -15.04 -8.44
CA PRO A 190 -16.40 -14.74 -7.58
C PRO A 190 -16.60 -13.23 -7.43
N ALA A 191 -17.85 -12.80 -7.29
CA ALA A 191 -18.21 -11.45 -6.92
C ALA A 191 -18.18 -11.32 -5.39
N ILE A 192 -17.31 -10.45 -4.88
CA ILE A 192 -17.13 -10.18 -3.46
C ILE A 192 -17.59 -8.74 -3.18
N HIS A 193 -18.55 -8.58 -2.27
CA HIS A 193 -19.10 -7.28 -1.91
C HIS A 193 -18.76 -6.92 -0.45
N PHE A 194 -18.23 -5.72 -0.25
CA PHE A 194 -17.96 -5.14 1.06
C PHE A 194 -18.92 -3.99 1.32
N LEU A 195 -19.28 -3.77 2.59
CA LEU A 195 -19.99 -2.57 3.00
C LEU A 195 -18.98 -1.43 3.10
N SER A 196 -19.13 -0.39 2.30
CA SER A 196 -18.44 0.88 2.53
C SER A 196 -18.93 1.57 3.80
N THR A 197 -18.06 2.34 4.45
CA THR A 197 -18.35 3.06 5.71
C THR A 197 -19.47 4.10 5.60
N TRP A 198 -19.83 4.56 4.40
CA TRP A 198 -20.99 5.44 4.15
C TRP A 198 -22.31 4.70 3.96
N HIS A 199 -22.32 3.37 3.88
CA HIS A 199 -23.55 2.61 4.05
C HIS A 199 -23.86 2.57 5.54
N VAL A 200 -24.50 3.64 6.04
CA VAL A 200 -25.03 3.67 7.40
C VAL A 200 -25.98 2.49 7.54
N LEU A 201 -25.56 1.46 8.27
CA LEU A 201 -26.46 0.44 8.77
C LEU A 201 -27.35 1.17 9.77
N LYS A 202 -28.59 1.48 9.36
CA LYS A 202 -29.63 1.81 10.32
C LYS A 202 -29.80 0.55 11.15
N ASN A 203 -29.20 0.53 12.34
CA ASN A 203 -29.52 -0.50 13.34
C ASN A 203 -31.03 -0.42 13.52
N ALA A 204 -31.73 -1.40 12.98
CA ALA A 204 -33.12 -1.65 13.29
C ALA A 204 -33.13 -2.35 14.64
N ASP A 205 -32.94 -1.57 15.71
CA ASP A 205 -33.41 -1.92 17.03
C ASP A 205 -34.03 -0.65 17.60
N THR A 206 -35.36 -0.57 17.49
CA THR A 206 -36.29 -0.35 18.61
C THR A 206 -37.72 -0.28 18.06
N ASP A 207 -38.57 -1.11 18.66
CA ASP A 207 -40.03 -0.99 18.85
C ASP A 207 -40.97 -1.40 17.70
N ASP A 208 -41.55 -2.60 17.81
CA ASP A 208 -42.96 -2.70 18.25
C ASP A 208 -43.39 -4.15 18.61
N HIS A 209 -43.99 -4.25 19.82
CA HIS A 209 -44.74 -5.34 20.48
C HIS A 209 -43.99 -6.29 21.44
#